data_AF-A0A820H6R7-F1
#
_entry.id   AF-A0A820H6R7-F1
#
_cell.length_a   1.000
_cell.length_b   1.000
_cell.length_c   1.000
_cell.angle_alpha   90.00
_cell.angle_beta   90.00
_cell.angle_gamma   90.00
#
_symmetry.space_group_name_H-M   'P 1'
#
loop_
_entity.id
_entity.type
_entity.pdbx_description
1 polymer ?
#
loop_
_entity_poly.entity_id
_entity_poly.type
_entity_poly.pdbx_seq_one_letter_code
_entity_poly.pdbx_strand_id
1 'polypeptide(L)'
;LLQRCPLDYLKSSVIRPIIEQIIPNCHLEHRDASSSMMAFLQTLVKLTSNKNKEIKNKYELPEVLSLSTSLCETYFPSLLTALIRAIAIHRVPSSIRLSISEFVCDLKTYMSEKFPQWLQTSLAEIPRTSKNGLVEIVTSKQHEQFYTVLCESDTQPSAIDYEFETFAKLYR
;
A
#
# COMPACT_ATOMS: atom_id res chain seq x y z
N LEU A 1 -16.47 -5.33 -10.18
CA LEU A 1 -16.38 -6.76 -10.57
C LEU A 1 -15.74 -7.59 -9.48
N LEU A 2 -14.58 -7.16 -8.96
CA LEU A 2 -13.87 -7.86 -7.88
C LEU A 2 -14.74 -8.18 -6.63
N GLN A 3 -15.65 -7.29 -6.21
CA GLN A 3 -16.59 -7.56 -5.10
C GLN A 3 -17.78 -8.46 -5.47
N ARG A 4 -18.12 -8.59 -6.77
CA ARG A 4 -19.34 -9.29 -7.23
C ARG A 4 -19.04 -10.73 -7.64
N CYS A 5 -17.94 -10.93 -8.37
CA CYS A 5 -17.47 -12.23 -8.85
C CYS A 5 -15.95 -12.32 -8.61
N PRO A 6 -15.51 -12.41 -7.33
CA PRO A 6 -14.09 -12.34 -6.98
C PRO A 6 -13.27 -13.42 -7.68
N LEU A 7 -13.75 -14.66 -7.70
CA LEU A 7 -13.01 -15.78 -8.27
C LEU A 7 -12.75 -15.62 -9.77
N ASP A 8 -13.80 -15.36 -10.55
CA ASP A 8 -13.67 -15.18 -12.01
C ASP A 8 -12.74 -14.02 -12.36
N TYR A 9 -12.83 -12.93 -11.60
CA TYR A 9 -11.99 -11.76 -11.82
C TYR A 9 -10.53 -12.01 -11.43
N LEU A 10 -10.28 -12.73 -10.33
CA LEU A 10 -8.92 -13.14 -9.92
C LEU A 10 -8.27 -14.11 -10.91
N LYS A 11 -9.07 -14.97 -11.58
CA LYS A 11 -8.63 -15.85 -12.66
C LYS A 11 -8.44 -15.13 -14.00
N SER A 12 -9.01 -13.94 -14.15
CA SER A 12 -8.90 -13.19 -15.40
C SER A 12 -7.45 -12.75 -15.66
N SER A 13 -7.07 -12.72 -16.93
CA SER A 13 -5.76 -12.19 -17.36
C SER A 13 -5.61 -10.68 -17.17
N VAL A 14 -6.70 -9.97 -16.85
CA VAL A 14 -6.76 -8.50 -16.82
C VAL A 14 -6.25 -7.94 -15.48
N ILE A 15 -6.37 -8.69 -14.38
CA ILE A 15 -6.06 -8.17 -13.05
C ILE A 15 -4.58 -7.81 -12.87
N ARG A 16 -3.68 -8.60 -13.45
CA ARG A 16 -2.22 -8.39 -13.35
C ARG A 16 -1.79 -7.10 -14.07
N PRO A 17 -2.14 -6.87 -15.36
CA PRO A 17 -1.90 -5.60 -16.02
C PRO A 17 -2.44 -4.39 -15.27
N ILE A 18 -3.62 -4.49 -14.63
CA ILE A 18 -4.17 -3.39 -13.83
C ILE A 18 -3.23 -3.03 -12.68
N ILE A 19 -2.79 -4.02 -11.89
CA ILE A 19 -1.89 -3.77 -10.75
C ILE A 19 -0.55 -3.22 -11.24
N GLU A 20 0.00 -3.78 -12.32
CA GLU A 20 1.26 -3.36 -12.94
C GLU A 20 1.21 -1.91 -13.44
N GLN A 21 0.06 -1.45 -13.93
CA GLN A 21 -0.14 -0.06 -14.34
C GLN A 21 -0.28 0.89 -13.15
N ILE A 22 -0.74 0.44 -11.98
CA ILE A 22 -0.89 1.30 -10.79
C ILE A 22 0.48 1.72 -10.24
N ILE A 23 1.43 0.78 -10.12
CA ILE A 23 2.74 1.00 -9.48
C ILE A 23 3.49 2.23 -10.04
N PRO A 24 3.70 2.38 -11.36
CA PRO A 24 4.39 3.56 -11.90
C PRO A 24 3.54 4.85 -11.80
N ASN A 25 2.22 4.73 -11.67
CA ASN A 25 1.28 5.85 -11.69
C ASN A 25 0.82 6.32 -10.29
N CYS A 26 1.45 5.84 -9.21
CA CYS A 26 1.11 6.25 -7.83
C CYS A 26 1.26 7.76 -7.56
N HIS A 27 1.99 8.49 -8.41
CA HIS A 27 2.21 9.93 -8.28
C HIS A 27 1.23 10.78 -9.12
N LEU A 28 0.25 10.15 -9.78
CA LEU A 28 -0.71 10.83 -10.65
C LEU A 28 -1.60 11.80 -9.84
N GLU A 29 -1.57 13.08 -10.17
CA GLU A 29 -2.38 14.12 -9.51
C GLU A 29 -3.85 14.17 -9.99
N HIS A 30 -4.42 13.03 -10.39
CA HIS A 30 -5.84 12.93 -10.74
C HIS A 30 -6.60 12.25 -9.60
N ARG A 31 -7.37 13.04 -8.85
CA ARG A 31 -8.08 12.61 -7.64
C ARG A 31 -8.94 11.35 -7.86
N ASP A 32 -9.79 11.35 -8.87
CA ASP A 32 -10.75 10.25 -9.07
C ASP A 32 -10.06 8.95 -9.52
N ALA A 33 -9.00 9.06 -10.33
CA ALA A 33 -8.19 7.92 -10.74
C ALA A 33 -7.45 7.33 -9.53
N SER A 34 -6.78 8.16 -8.74
CA SER A 34 -6.08 7.73 -7.52
C SER A 34 -7.05 7.09 -6.51
N SER A 35 -8.23 7.69 -6.30
CA SER A 35 -9.26 7.13 -5.44
C SER A 35 -9.74 5.76 -5.93
N SER A 36 -9.93 5.60 -7.25
CA SER A 36 -10.33 4.32 -7.84
C SER A 36 -9.24 3.25 -7.72
N MET A 37 -7.98 3.63 -7.92
CA MET A 37 -6.82 2.73 -7.73
C MET A 37 -6.75 2.26 -6.28
N MET A 38 -6.88 3.18 -5.32
CA MET A 38 -6.81 2.81 -3.91
C MET A 38 -7.99 1.93 -3.47
N ALA A 39 -9.21 2.25 -3.89
CA ALA A 39 -10.38 1.42 -3.60
C ALA A 39 -10.25 0.01 -4.17
N PHE A 40 -9.67 -0.13 -5.37
CA PHE A 40 -9.36 -1.42 -5.96
C PHE A 40 -8.35 -2.22 -5.12
N LEU A 41 -7.23 -1.60 -4.71
CA LEU A 41 -6.19 -2.23 -3.90
C LEU A 41 -6.70 -2.65 -2.51
N GLN A 42 -7.50 -1.79 -1.86
CA GLN A 42 -8.17 -2.09 -0.59
C GLN A 42 -9.16 -3.25 -0.73
N THR A 43 -9.88 -3.32 -1.85
CA THR A 43 -10.77 -4.47 -2.12
C THR A 43 -9.95 -5.75 -2.28
N LEU A 44 -8.83 -5.69 -3.01
CA LEU A 44 -7.97 -6.85 -3.25
C LEU A 44 -7.37 -7.40 -1.95
N VAL A 45 -6.86 -6.52 -1.07
CA VAL A 45 -6.30 -6.97 0.21
C VAL A 45 -7.36 -7.55 1.15
N LYS A 46 -8.58 -7.00 1.15
CA LYS A 46 -9.70 -7.56 1.94
C LYS A 46 -10.07 -8.97 1.52
N LEU A 47 -9.78 -9.38 0.28
CA LEU A 47 -10.01 -10.73 -0.22
C LEU A 47 -8.97 -11.74 0.27
N THR A 48 -7.89 -11.34 0.95
CA THR A 48 -6.92 -12.28 1.55
C THR A 48 -7.38 -12.85 2.89
N SER A 49 -8.54 -12.38 3.39
CA SER A 49 -9.07 -12.76 4.69
C SER A 49 -10.39 -13.50 4.59
N ASN A 50 -10.50 -14.60 5.35
CA ASN A 50 -11.74 -15.35 5.53
C ASN A 50 -12.82 -14.60 6.32
N LYS A 51 -12.47 -13.46 6.94
CA LYS A 51 -13.41 -12.57 7.63
C LYS A 51 -14.24 -11.74 6.66
N ASN A 52 -13.90 -11.76 5.37
CA ASN A 52 -14.63 -11.02 4.36
C ASN A 52 -16.00 -11.67 4.10
N LYS A 53 -17.05 -11.01 4.62
CA LYS A 53 -18.45 -11.45 4.50
C LYS A 53 -19.00 -11.31 3.07
N GLU A 54 -18.27 -10.66 2.16
CA GLU A 54 -18.70 -10.47 0.77
C GLU A 54 -18.57 -11.74 -0.07
N ILE A 55 -17.73 -12.70 0.34
CA ILE A 55 -17.58 -14.00 -0.34
C ILE A 55 -18.75 -14.90 0.06
N LYS A 56 -19.82 -14.84 -0.75
CA LYS A 56 -21.06 -15.60 -0.51
C LYS A 56 -20.88 -17.11 -0.73
N ASN A 57 -20.05 -17.50 -1.70
CA ASN A 57 -19.80 -18.90 -2.00
C ASN A 57 -18.61 -19.45 -1.20
N LYS A 58 -18.90 -20.22 -0.14
CA LYS A 58 -17.86 -20.81 0.72
C LYS A 58 -16.98 -21.84 0.02
N TYR A 59 -17.45 -22.46 -1.07
CA TYR A 59 -16.65 -23.42 -1.85
C TYR A 59 -15.54 -22.74 -2.64
N GLU A 60 -15.73 -21.48 -3.04
CA GLU A 60 -14.74 -20.69 -3.77
C GLU A 60 -13.72 -20.03 -2.83
N LEU A 61 -14.04 -19.93 -1.54
CA LEU A 61 -13.24 -19.21 -0.56
C LEU A 61 -11.76 -19.64 -0.53
N PRO A 62 -11.40 -20.94 -0.50
CA PRO A 62 -9.98 -21.34 -0.48
C PRO A 62 -9.20 -20.83 -1.69
N GLU A 63 -9.81 -20.90 -2.88
CA GLU A 63 -9.18 -20.47 -4.12
C GLU A 63 -9.07 -18.94 -4.20
N VAL A 64 -10.12 -18.21 -3.77
CA VAL A 64 -10.09 -16.75 -3.68
C VAL A 64 -8.98 -16.28 -2.75
N LEU A 65 -8.86 -16.87 -1.55
CA LEU A 65 -7.80 -16.54 -0.58
C LEU A 65 -6.42 -16.82 -1.16
N SER A 66 -6.24 -17.98 -1.80
CA SER A 66 -4.96 -18.35 -2.40
C SER A 66 -4.54 -17.38 -3.51
N LEU A 67 -5.46 -17.02 -4.41
CA LEU A 67 -5.15 -16.14 -5.55
C LEU A 67 -4.95 -14.68 -5.11
N SER A 68 -5.79 -14.17 -4.21
CA SER A 68 -5.66 -12.80 -3.70
C SER A 68 -4.37 -12.63 -2.92
N THR A 69 -4.03 -13.56 -2.02
CA THR A 69 -2.77 -13.54 -1.27
C THR A 69 -1.58 -13.59 -2.20
N SER A 70 -1.59 -14.49 -3.20
CA SER A 70 -0.50 -14.59 -4.18
C SER A 70 -0.28 -13.27 -4.95
N LEU A 71 -1.37 -12.60 -5.36
CA LEU A 71 -1.27 -11.29 -6.03
C LEU A 71 -0.73 -10.21 -5.09
N CYS A 72 -1.25 -10.13 -3.86
CA CYS A 72 -0.76 -9.17 -2.87
C CYS A 72 0.73 -9.39 -2.60
N GLU A 73 1.17 -10.62 -2.34
CA GLU A 73 2.58 -10.93 -2.10
C GLU A 73 3.49 -10.61 -3.28
N THR A 74 2.98 -10.75 -4.51
CA THR A 74 3.75 -10.46 -5.74
C THR A 74 3.96 -8.97 -5.95
N TYR A 75 2.91 -8.16 -5.77
CA TYR A 75 2.90 -6.77 -6.25
C TYR A 75 2.94 -5.72 -5.14
N PHE A 76 2.44 -6.02 -3.93
CA PHE A 76 2.34 -5.03 -2.86
C PHE A 76 3.66 -4.54 -2.29
N PRO A 77 4.77 -5.31 -2.25
CA PRO A 77 6.07 -4.77 -1.83
C PRO A 77 6.51 -3.59 -2.70
N SER A 78 6.50 -3.76 -4.02
CA SER A 78 6.88 -2.73 -4.98
C SER A 78 5.89 -1.56 -4.99
N LEU A 79 4.60 -1.86 -4.85
CA LEU A 79 3.55 -0.85 -4.73
C LEU A 79 3.74 0.01 -3.47
N LEU A 80 4.01 -0.60 -2.31
CA LEU A 80 4.25 0.13 -1.06
C LEU A 80 5.44 1.08 -1.21
N THR A 81 6.52 0.60 -1.83
CA THR A 81 7.68 1.44 -2.17
C THR A 81 7.28 2.62 -3.04
N ALA A 82 6.51 2.38 -4.10
CA ALA A 82 6.05 3.43 -5.01
C ALA A 82 5.13 4.46 -4.32
N LEU A 83 4.23 4.03 -3.44
CA LEU A 83 3.35 4.89 -2.67
C LEU A 83 4.12 5.77 -1.68
N ILE A 84 5.07 5.20 -0.93
CA ILE A 84 5.90 5.98 0.00
C ILE A 84 6.76 6.97 -0.78
N ARG A 85 7.34 6.59 -1.94
CA ARG A 85 8.04 7.53 -2.83
C ARG A 85 7.12 8.63 -3.35
N ALA A 86 5.89 8.32 -3.72
CA ALA A 86 4.90 9.31 -4.15
C ALA A 86 4.64 10.38 -3.07
N ILE A 87 4.57 9.97 -1.80
CA ILE A 87 4.42 10.87 -0.66
C ILE A 87 5.70 11.66 -0.38
N ALA A 88 6.83 10.95 -0.21
CA ALA A 88 8.09 11.50 0.24
C ALA A 88 8.77 12.38 -0.81
N ILE A 89 8.64 12.04 -2.09
CA ILE A 89 9.37 12.71 -3.19
C ILE A 89 8.41 13.53 -4.05
N HIS A 90 7.28 12.94 -4.47
CA HIS A 90 6.36 13.57 -5.43
C HIS A 90 5.27 14.45 -4.81
N ARG A 91 5.12 14.45 -3.48
CA ARG A 91 4.22 15.36 -2.75
C ARG A 91 2.75 15.24 -3.16
N VAL A 92 2.24 14.01 -3.21
CA VAL A 92 0.81 13.79 -3.53
C VAL A 92 -0.12 14.61 -2.60
N PRO A 93 -1.27 15.08 -3.12
CA PRO A 93 -2.28 15.79 -2.33
C PRO A 93 -2.71 15.05 -1.05
N SER A 94 -3.11 15.79 -0.03
CA SER A 94 -3.56 15.23 1.27
C SER A 94 -4.70 14.24 1.14
N SER A 95 -5.62 14.46 0.20
CA SER A 95 -6.72 13.53 -0.08
C SER A 95 -6.25 12.17 -0.58
N ILE A 96 -5.21 12.14 -1.42
CA ILE A 96 -4.60 10.89 -1.91
C ILE A 96 -3.79 10.23 -0.79
N ARG A 97 -3.01 11.01 -0.04
CA ARG A 97 -2.22 10.53 1.10
C ARG A 97 -3.10 9.90 2.18
N LEU A 98 -4.29 10.44 2.45
CA LEU A 98 -5.26 9.83 3.35
C LEU A 98 -5.73 8.46 2.84
N SER A 99 -6.07 8.32 1.55
CA SER A 99 -6.43 7.03 0.97
C SER A 99 -5.28 6.00 1.01
N ILE A 100 -4.03 6.46 0.87
CA ILE A 100 -2.85 5.60 1.07
C ILE A 100 -2.76 5.16 2.53
N SER A 101 -3.03 6.06 3.48
CA SER A 101 -3.03 5.75 4.92
C SER A 101 -4.08 4.72 5.29
N GLU A 102 -5.29 4.83 4.73
CA GLU A 102 -6.34 3.82 4.88
C GLU A 102 -5.93 2.47 4.31
N PHE A 103 -5.28 2.46 3.14
CA PHE A 103 -4.74 1.23 2.56
C PHE A 103 -3.64 0.60 3.43
N VAL A 104 -2.78 1.40 4.05
CA VAL A 104 -1.78 0.88 5.02
C VAL A 104 -2.46 0.25 6.23
N CYS A 105 -3.54 0.84 6.77
CA CYS A 105 -4.34 0.20 7.82
C CYS A 105 -4.92 -1.15 7.37
N ASP A 106 -5.42 -1.24 6.13
CA ASP A 106 -5.87 -2.51 5.56
C ASP A 106 -4.71 -3.52 5.45
N LEU A 107 -3.51 -3.10 5.01
CA LEU A 107 -2.33 -3.98 4.98
C LEU A 107 -1.96 -4.51 6.36
N LYS A 108 -1.97 -3.66 7.39
CA LYS A 108 -1.70 -4.07 8.77
C LYS A 108 -2.73 -5.06 9.29
N THR A 109 -3.97 -4.92 8.87
CA THR A 109 -5.08 -5.77 9.29
C THR A 109 -5.06 -7.14 8.60
N TYR A 110 -4.83 -7.16 7.30
CA TYR A 110 -5.02 -8.34 6.45
C TYR A 110 -3.71 -9.03 6.06
N MET A 111 -2.58 -8.32 6.12
CA MET A 111 -1.24 -8.80 5.77
C MET A 111 -0.24 -8.53 6.92
N SER A 112 -0.69 -8.67 8.17
CA SER A 112 0.06 -8.29 9.39
C SER A 112 1.46 -8.92 9.48
N GLU A 113 1.62 -10.16 9.03
CA GLU A 113 2.91 -10.87 9.05
C GLU A 113 3.89 -10.36 7.99
N LYS A 114 3.37 -9.85 6.86
CA LYS A 114 4.18 -9.45 5.71
C LYS A 114 4.45 -7.95 5.66
N PHE A 115 3.50 -7.14 6.14
CA PHE A 115 3.57 -5.70 6.09
C PHE A 115 4.87 -5.12 6.71
N PRO A 116 5.32 -5.55 7.91
CA PRO A 116 6.56 -5.04 8.49
C PRO A 116 7.79 -5.31 7.59
N GLN A 117 7.88 -6.52 7.01
CA GLN A 117 8.97 -6.88 6.10
C GLN A 117 8.95 -6.04 4.81
N TRP A 118 7.76 -5.82 4.24
CA TRP A 118 7.62 -5.00 3.04
C TRP A 118 7.93 -3.53 3.31
N LEU A 119 7.50 -3.02 4.47
CA LEU A 119 7.79 -1.66 4.88
C LEU A 119 9.30 -1.46 5.06
N GLN A 120 9.97 -2.38 5.75
CA GLN A 120 11.43 -2.35 5.92
C GLN A 120 12.17 -2.35 4.58
N THR A 121 11.75 -3.20 3.64
CA THR A 121 12.33 -3.27 2.29
C THR A 121 12.10 -1.97 1.52
N SER A 122 10.87 -1.47 1.52
CA SER A 122 10.49 -0.23 0.84
C SER A 122 11.31 0.95 1.34
N LEU A 123 11.48 1.02 2.65
CA LEU A 123 12.23 2.06 3.34
C LEU A 123 13.73 2.01 3.02
N ALA A 124 14.32 0.83 2.90
CA ALA A 124 15.70 0.67 2.46
C ALA A 124 15.93 1.11 1.00
N GLU A 125 14.90 1.01 0.15
CA GLU A 125 14.97 1.42 -1.26
C GLU A 125 14.72 2.92 -1.49
N ILE A 126 14.27 3.66 -0.49
CA ILE A 126 14.02 5.09 -0.62
C ILE A 126 15.33 5.84 -0.32
N PRO A 127 15.78 6.75 -1.22
CA PRO A 127 17.03 7.47 -1.03
C PRO A 127 17.04 8.28 0.28
N ARG A 128 17.96 7.94 1.18
CA ARG A 128 18.17 8.68 2.44
C ARG A 128 19.12 9.87 2.32
N THR A 129 19.74 10.03 1.15
CA THR A 129 20.70 11.09 0.87
C THR A 129 20.23 11.97 -0.26
N SER A 130 20.75 13.18 -0.34
CA SER A 130 20.58 14.10 -1.46
C SER A 130 20.96 13.45 -2.79
N LYS A 131 20.51 14.05 -3.90
CA LYS A 131 20.77 13.55 -5.27
C LYS A 131 22.25 13.33 -5.59
N ASN A 132 23.17 13.99 -4.87
CA ASN A 132 24.62 13.83 -4.98
C ASN A 132 25.24 12.92 -3.91
N GLY A 133 24.44 12.34 -3.00
CA GLY A 133 24.89 11.43 -1.94
C GLY A 133 25.59 12.10 -0.76
N LEU A 134 25.74 13.44 -0.77
CA LEU A 134 26.61 14.14 0.18
C LEU A 134 25.91 14.53 1.49
N VAL A 135 24.59 14.67 1.49
CA VAL A 135 23.82 15.13 2.66
C VAL A 135 22.80 14.06 3.02
N GLU A 136 22.79 13.61 4.27
CA GLU A 136 21.73 12.76 4.81
C GLU A 136 20.44 13.58 4.95
N ILE A 137 19.40 13.21 4.20
CA ILE A 137 18.06 13.79 4.23
C ILE A 137 17.27 13.21 5.41
N VAL A 138 17.41 11.90 5.64
CA VAL A 138 16.67 11.17 6.66
C VAL A 138 17.64 10.35 7.51
N THR A 139 17.68 10.68 8.79
CA THR A 139 18.49 9.97 9.79
C THR A 139 17.96 8.56 10.06
N SER A 140 18.82 7.67 10.55
CA SER A 140 18.41 6.30 10.92
C SER A 140 17.32 6.31 11.99
N LYS A 141 17.37 7.28 12.91
CA LYS A 141 16.38 7.45 13.96
C LYS A 141 15.01 7.86 13.41
N GLN A 142 14.95 8.83 12.50
CA GLN A 142 13.69 9.25 11.87
C GLN A 142 13.06 8.12 11.06
N HIS A 143 13.90 7.32 10.41
CA HIS A 143 13.48 6.15 9.65
C HIS A 143 12.89 5.05 10.55
N GLU A 144 13.54 4.77 11.68
CA GLU A 144 13.05 3.81 12.70
C GLU A 144 11.75 4.29 13.37
N GLN A 145 11.65 5.60 13.64
CA GLN A 145 10.42 6.21 14.17
C GLN A 145 9.25 6.02 13.20
N PHE A 146 9.46 6.36 11.92
CA PHE A 146 8.46 6.18 10.88
C PHE A 146 8.01 4.71 10.76
N TYR A 147 8.98 3.79 10.73
CA TYR A 147 8.69 2.35 10.71
C TYR A 147 7.84 1.91 11.91
N THR A 148 8.23 2.34 13.12
CA THR A 148 7.56 1.95 14.36
C THR A 148 6.10 2.41 14.38
N VAL A 149 5.84 3.68 14.08
CA VAL A 149 4.49 4.25 14.04
C VAL A 149 3.59 3.53 13.02
N LEU A 150 4.13 3.20 11.85
CA LEU A 150 3.38 2.48 10.83
C LEU A 150 3.12 1.02 11.23
N CYS A 151 4.01 0.36 11.96
CA CYS A 151 3.85 -1.04 12.39
C CYS A 151 2.97 -1.23 13.64
N GLU A 152 2.72 -0.20 14.44
CA GLU A 152 1.85 -0.27 15.63
C GLU A 152 0.42 -0.74 15.26
N SER A 153 -0.14 -1.73 15.95
CA SER A 153 -1.40 -2.38 15.54
C SER A 153 -2.62 -1.44 15.45
N ASP A 154 -2.70 -0.46 16.36
CA ASP A 154 -3.91 0.36 16.57
C ASP A 154 -3.83 1.76 15.96
N THR A 155 -2.79 2.04 15.16
CA THR A 155 -2.62 3.33 14.50
C THR A 155 -3.75 3.59 13.51
N GLN A 156 -4.52 4.65 13.77
CA GLN A 156 -5.62 5.09 12.90
C GLN A 156 -5.07 5.71 11.60
N PRO A 157 -5.86 5.70 10.50
CA PRO A 157 -5.44 6.29 9.23
C PRO A 157 -4.97 7.74 9.34
N SER A 158 -5.58 8.55 10.22
CA SER A 158 -5.18 9.95 10.44
C SER A 158 -3.80 10.09 11.08
N ALA A 159 -3.42 9.19 11.98
CA ALA A 159 -2.09 9.19 12.59
C ALA A 159 -1.04 8.72 11.57
N ILE A 160 -1.38 7.75 10.72
CA ILE A 160 -0.52 7.35 9.59
C ILE A 160 -0.36 8.51 8.59
N ASP A 161 -1.43 9.24 8.25
CA ASP A 161 -1.35 10.41 7.36
C ASP A 161 -0.45 11.51 7.92
N TYR A 162 -0.57 11.78 9.22
CA TYR A 162 0.29 12.73 9.93
C TYR A 162 1.77 12.31 9.88
N GLU A 163 2.04 11.02 10.13
CA GLU A 163 3.40 10.48 10.08
C GLU A 163 3.96 10.53 8.65
N PHE A 164 3.14 10.23 7.64
CA PHE A 164 3.49 10.41 6.24
C PHE A 164 3.82 11.86 5.91
N GLU A 165 3.05 12.83 6.39
CA GLU A 165 3.33 14.25 6.19
C GLU A 165 4.63 14.69 6.88
N THR A 166 4.88 14.18 8.09
CA THR A 166 6.10 14.46 8.85
C THR A 166 7.33 13.89 8.14
N PHE A 167 7.26 12.63 7.72
CA PHE A 167 8.32 11.98 6.96
C PHE A 167 8.55 12.69 5.62
N ALA A 168 7.48 13.06 4.93
CA ALA A 168 7.54 13.84 3.71
C ALA A 168 8.36 15.12 3.91
N LYS A 169 8.10 15.91 4.95
CA LYS A 169 8.82 17.18 5.22
C LYS A 169 10.34 17.03 5.33
N LEU A 170 10.87 15.84 5.65
CA LEU A 170 12.32 15.59 5.70
C LEU A 170 12.98 15.67 4.32
N TYR A 171 12.26 15.29 3.26
CA TYR A 171 12.74 15.31 1.87
C TYR A 171 12.63 16.71 1.22
N ARG A 172 12.75 17.78 2.01
CA ARG A 172 12.73 19.17 1.54
C ARG A 172 14.15 19.71 1.41
#